data_AF-A0A7V5C873-F1
#
_entry.id   AF-A0A7V5C873-F1
#
_cell.length_a   1.000
_cell.length_b   1.000
_cell.length_c   1.000
_cell.angle_alpha   90.00
_cell.angle_beta   90.00
_cell.angle_gamma   90.00
#
_symmetry.space_group_name_H-M   'P 1'
#
loop_
_entity.id
_entity.type
_entity.pdbx_description
1 polymer ?
#
loop_
_entity_poly.entity_id
_entity_poly.type
_entity_poly.pdbx_seq_one_letter_code
_entity_poly.pdbx_strand_id
1 'polypeptide(L)'
;DGKADDLKLIKGIGPKLEQLCNELGFYHYDQIANWSADEIAWVNANLKGFKGRVTRDDWVAQAKVLAAGGETEFAKRAETSGMYDK
;
A
#
# COMPACT_ATOMS: atom_id res chain seq x y z
N ASP A 1 -15.21 -2.37 13.70
CA ASP A 1 -14.03 -3.21 14.01
C ASP A 1 -13.00 -3.05 12.90
N GLY A 2 -12.04 -2.16 13.11
CA GLY A 2 -11.07 -1.69 12.10
C GLY A 2 -9.78 -2.49 12.12
N LYS A 3 -9.82 -3.77 11.75
CA LYS A 3 -8.61 -4.54 11.53
C LYS A 3 -7.85 -3.92 10.35
N ALA A 4 -6.58 -3.56 10.55
CA ALA A 4 -5.74 -3.04 9.47
C ALA A 4 -5.59 -4.07 8.34
N ASP A 5 -5.54 -3.56 7.12
CA ASP A 5 -5.24 -4.36 5.94
C ASP A 5 -3.74 -4.65 5.88
N ASP A 6 -3.36 -5.70 5.14
CA ASP A 6 -1.95 -5.98 4.86
C ASP A 6 -1.49 -5.12 3.67
N LEU A 7 -0.96 -3.93 3.96
CA LEU A 7 -0.51 -3.01 2.92
C LEU A 7 0.64 -3.59 2.10
N LYS A 8 1.36 -4.61 2.59
CA LYS A 8 2.42 -5.30 1.86
C LYS A 8 1.89 -6.09 0.66
N LEU A 9 0.57 -6.29 0.53
CA LEU A 9 -0.05 -6.85 -0.68
C LEU A 9 -0.09 -5.85 -1.85
N ILE A 10 0.20 -4.57 -1.61
CA ILE A 10 0.45 -3.58 -2.67
C ILE A 10 1.92 -3.68 -3.08
N LYS A 11 2.17 -3.99 -4.36
CA LYS A 11 3.53 -4.05 -4.90
C LYS A 11 4.24 -2.72 -4.66
N GLY A 12 5.43 -2.81 -4.08
CA GLY A 12 6.25 -1.64 -3.74
C GLY A 12 6.16 -1.24 -2.28
N ILE A 13 5.18 -1.75 -1.54
CA ILE A 13 5.10 -1.65 -0.08
C ILE A 13 5.72 -2.92 0.52
N GLY A 14 6.85 -2.78 1.22
CA GLY A 14 7.40 -3.81 2.09
C GLY A 14 7.18 -3.45 3.56
N PRO A 15 7.62 -4.31 4.52
CA PRO A 15 7.32 -4.13 5.95
C PRO A 15 7.65 -2.73 6.51
N LYS A 16 8.81 -2.17 6.12
CA LYS A 16 9.21 -0.83 6.56
C LYS A 16 8.34 0.29 5.98
N LEU A 17 7.83 0.12 4.76
CA LEU A 17 6.96 1.10 4.11
C LEU A 17 5.53 1.00 4.66
N GLU A 18 5.05 -0.21 4.95
CA GLU A 18 3.79 -0.41 5.66
C GLU A 18 3.82 0.27 7.03
N GLN A 19 4.88 0.05 7.81
CA GLN A 19 5.06 0.73 9.08
C GLN A 19 5.00 2.26 8.92
N LEU A 20 5.69 2.81 7.92
CA LEU A 20 5.64 4.26 7.67
C LEU A 20 4.26 4.74 7.24
N CYS A 21 3.51 3.97 6.46
CA CYS A 21 2.12 4.29 6.12
C CYS A 21 1.23 4.30 7.37
N ASN A 22 1.40 3.32 8.26
CA ASN A 22 0.67 3.23 9.52
C ASN A 22 1.02 4.39 10.46
N GLU A 23 2.30 4.78 10.56
CA GLU A 23 2.74 5.97 11.32
C GLU A 23 2.11 7.27 10.78
N LEU A 24 1.78 7.32 9.48
CA LEU A 24 1.08 8.43 8.85
C LEU A 24 -0.47 8.32 8.94
N GLY A 25 -1.00 7.26 9.56
CA GLY A 25 -2.44 7.07 9.77
C GLY A 25 -3.16 6.27 8.68
N PHE A 26 -2.42 5.66 7.74
CA PHE A 26 -2.98 4.83 6.68
C PHE A 26 -2.85 3.36 7.06
N TYR A 27 -4.00 2.70 7.24
CA TYR A 27 -4.12 1.31 7.68
C TYR A 27 -4.95 0.46 6.72
N HIS A 28 -5.69 1.08 5.80
CA HIS A 28 -6.67 0.39 4.97
C HIS A 28 -6.46 0.70 3.48
N TYR A 29 -6.80 -0.27 2.62
CA TYR A 29 -6.69 -0.11 1.17
C TYR A 29 -7.61 0.99 0.66
N ASP A 30 -8.79 1.17 1.25
CA ASP A 30 -9.76 2.19 0.82
C ASP A 30 -9.22 3.61 1.00
N GLN A 31 -8.42 3.88 2.02
CA GLN A 31 -7.74 5.17 2.21
C GLN A 31 -6.77 5.44 1.06
N ILE A 32 -5.94 4.46 0.69
CA ILE A 32 -4.96 4.58 -0.40
C ILE A 32 -5.67 4.65 -1.76
N ALA A 33 -6.74 3.87 -1.94
CA ALA A 33 -7.54 3.82 -3.16
C ALA A 33 -8.22 5.15 -3.49
N ASN A 34 -8.51 5.96 -2.46
CA ASN A 34 -9.20 7.25 -2.57
C ASN A 34 -8.25 8.45 -2.58
N TRP A 35 -6.93 8.26 -2.55
CA TRP A 35 -6.00 9.39 -2.66
C TRP A 35 -6.19 10.18 -3.95
N SER A 36 -6.41 11.47 -3.79
CA SER A 36 -6.35 12.48 -4.83
C SER A 36 -4.91 12.69 -5.33
N ALA A 37 -4.76 13.43 -6.43
CA ALA A 37 -3.44 13.79 -6.95
C ALA A 37 -2.58 14.55 -5.92
N ASP A 38 -3.21 15.42 -5.12
CA ASP A 38 -2.53 16.18 -4.07
C ASP A 38 -2.09 15.29 -2.91
N GLU A 39 -2.91 14.33 -2.49
CA GLU A 39 -2.54 13.34 -1.46
C GLU A 39 -1.43 12.42 -1.97
N ILE A 40 -1.48 11.96 -3.22
CA ILE A 40 -0.39 11.19 -3.84
C ILE A 40 0.92 11.99 -3.80
N ALA A 41 0.88 13.27 -4.19
CA ALA A 41 2.05 14.15 -4.18
C ALA A 41 2.58 14.35 -2.76
N TRP A 42 1.70 14.58 -1.79
CA TRP A 42 2.05 14.74 -0.39
C TRP A 42 2.68 13.46 0.17
N VAL A 43 2.07 12.29 0.00
CA VAL A 43 2.61 11.02 0.50
C VAL A 43 3.96 10.73 -0.15
N ASN A 44 4.08 10.92 -1.48
CA ASN A 44 5.36 10.77 -2.19
C ASN A 44 6.49 11.64 -1.59
N ALA A 45 6.18 12.84 -1.09
CA ALA A 45 7.15 13.72 -0.47
C ALA A 45 7.47 13.33 0.99
N ASN A 46 6.50 12.75 1.69
CA ASN A 46 6.57 12.46 3.13
C ASN A 46 7.03 11.02 3.46
N LEU A 47 7.08 10.12 2.48
CA LEU A 47 7.73 8.81 2.63
C LEU A 47 9.26 8.96 2.70
N LYS A 48 9.79 9.24 3.90
CA LYS A 48 11.23 9.45 4.16
C LYS A 48 12.07 8.26 3.68
N GLY A 49 13.00 8.51 2.75
CA GLY A 49 13.86 7.48 2.16
C GLY A 49 13.21 6.66 1.04
N PHE A 50 11.95 6.93 0.70
CA PHE A 50 11.16 6.18 -0.28
C PHE A 50 10.34 7.11 -1.19
N LYS A 51 10.89 8.28 -1.52
CA LYS A 51 10.18 9.31 -2.31
C LYS A 51 9.78 8.78 -3.69
N GLY A 52 8.58 9.16 -4.14
CA GLY A 52 8.06 8.83 -5.47
C GLY A 52 7.52 7.41 -5.66
N ARG A 53 7.54 6.57 -4.60
CA ARG A 53 7.11 5.16 -4.68
C ARG A 53 5.61 4.99 -4.99
N VAL A 54 4.76 5.88 -4.48
CA VAL A 54 3.29 5.78 -4.65
C VAL A 54 2.92 5.76 -6.13
N THR A 55 3.51 6.66 -6.91
CA THR A 55 3.24 6.79 -8.35
C THR A 55 4.01 5.76 -9.15
N ARG A 56 5.31 5.56 -8.86
CA ARG A 56 6.16 4.66 -9.65
C ARG A 56 5.72 3.20 -9.57
N ASP A 57 5.19 2.80 -8.42
CA ASP A 57 4.73 1.44 -8.18
C ASP A 57 3.19 1.35 -8.24
N ASP A 58 2.48 2.36 -8.75
CA ASP A 58 1.02 2.37 -8.99
C ASP A 58 0.16 1.95 -7.77
N TRP A 59 0.45 2.48 -6.58
CA TRP A 59 -0.21 2.03 -5.33
C TRP A 59 -1.72 2.22 -5.35
N VAL A 60 -2.20 3.38 -5.83
CA VAL A 60 -3.64 3.71 -5.83
C VAL A 60 -4.43 2.73 -6.70
N ALA A 61 -3.89 2.32 -7.86
CA ALA A 61 -4.57 1.38 -8.75
C ALA A 61 -4.67 -0.01 -8.12
N GLN A 62 -3.61 -0.49 -7.47
CA GLN A 62 -3.61 -1.77 -6.77
C GLN A 62 -4.52 -1.76 -5.53
N ALA A 63 -4.48 -0.68 -4.75
CA ALA A 63 -5.33 -0.50 -3.58
C ALA A 63 -6.82 -0.52 -3.95
N LYS A 64 -7.21 0.04 -5.11
CA LYS A 64 -8.59 -0.05 -5.62
C LYS A 64 -9.05 -1.48 -5.85
N VAL A 65 -8.18 -2.33 -6.38
CA VAL A 65 -8.50 -3.75 -6.61
C VAL A 65 -8.68 -4.47 -5.27
N LEU A 66 -7.74 -4.28 -4.35
CA LEU A 66 -7.76 -4.92 -3.03
C LEU A 66 -8.94 -4.43 -2.17
N ALA A 67 -9.23 -3.13 -2.16
CA ALA A 67 -10.38 -2.55 -1.45
C ALA A 67 -11.73 -3.06 -1.96
N ALA A 68 -11.80 -3.47 -3.23
CA ALA A 68 -12.99 -4.09 -3.83
C ALA A 68 -13.08 -5.60 -3.56
N GLY A 69 -12.15 -6.18 -2.78
CA GLY A 69 -12.07 -7.61 -2.51
C GLY A 69 -11.46 -8.43 -3.67
N GLY A 70 -10.84 -7.78 -4.64
CA GLY A 70 -10.09 -8.44 -5.70
C GLY A 70 -8.64 -8.72 -5.29
N GLU A 71 -7.94 -9.51 -6.10
CA GLU A 71 -6.52 -9.79 -5.93
C GLU A 71 -5.71 -9.27 -7.12
N THR A 72 -4.49 -8.80 -6.87
CA THR A 72 -3.50 -8.55 -7.92
C THR A 72 -2.58 -9.76 -8.08
N GLU A 73 -1.97 -9.93 -9.24
CA GLU A 73 -0.95 -10.99 -9.45
C GLU A 73 0.20 -10.92 -8.43
N PHE A 74 0.55 -9.71 -7.98
CA PHE A 74 1.54 -9.54 -6.93
C PHE A 74 1.03 -10.03 -5.58
N ALA A 75 -0.18 -9.63 -5.18
CA ALA A 75 -0.79 -10.04 -3.92
C ALA A 75 -0.89 -11.56 -3.82
N LYS A 76 -1.43 -12.21 -4.86
CA LYS A 76 -1.53 -13.67 -4.96
C LYS A 76 -0.18 -14.36 -4.79
N ARG A 77 0.88 -13.83 -5.40
CA ARG A 77 2.24 -14.36 -5.24
C ARG A 77 2.79 -14.11 -3.83
N ALA A 78 2.57 -12.92 -3.27
CA ALA A 78 3.08 -12.55 -1.95
C ALA A 78 2.50 -13.47 -0.86
N GLU A 79 1.20 -13.74 -0.91
CA GLU A 79 0.50 -14.64 0.00
C GLU A 79 0.95 -16.09 -0.15
N THR A 80 0.96 -16.62 -1.38
CA THR A 80 1.34 -18.03 -1.62
C THR A 80 2.79 -18.33 -1.27
N SER A 81 3.68 -17.34 -1.38
CA SER A 81 5.10 -17.50 -1.07
C SER A 81 5.45 -17.21 0.40
N GLY A 82 4.52 -16.71 1.21
CA GLY A 82 4.81 -16.20 2.55
C GLY A 82 5.92 -15.14 2.52
N MET A 83 5.90 -14.25 1.52
CA MET A 83 7.02 -13.36 1.19
C MET A 83 7.54 -12.55 2.39
N TYR A 84 6.64 -12.23 3.31
CA TYR A 84 6.93 -11.44 4.51
C TYR A 84 6.69 -12.20 5.82
N ASP A 85 6.45 -13.51 5.75
CA ASP A 85 6.30 -14.38 6.91
C ASP A 85 7.71 -14.73 7.42
N LYS A 86 8.17 -14.03 8.46
CA LYS A 86 9.41 -14.33 9.19
C LYS A 86 9.25 -14.09 10.67
#